data_AF-A0A951JA26-F1
#
_entry.id   AF-A0A951JA26-F1
#
_cell.length_a   1.000
_cell.length_b   1.000
_cell.length_c   1.000
_cell.angle_alpha   90.00
_cell.angle_beta   90.00
_cell.angle_gamma   90.00
#
_symmetry.space_group_name_H-M   'P 1'
#
loop_
_entity.id
_entity.type
_entity.pdbx_description
1 polymer ?
#
loop_
_entity_poly.entity_id
_entity_poly.type
_entity_poly.pdbx_seq_one_letter_code
_entity_poly.pdbx_strand_id
1 'polypeptide(L)' 'NHVLIAVRFVPDTALEELNGLLRRHGAVVVRGPDVNDRWLLEFPLADNDDAAMLRASLEKGERIESVDIVATHTETNSAE' A
#
# COMPACT_ATOMS: atom_id res chain seq x y z
N ASN A 1 13.52 0.34 -2.76
CA ASN A 1 12.44 1.08 -3.44
C ASN A 1 11.21 1.04 -2.56
N HIS A 2 10.41 2.09 -2.57
CA HIS A 2 9.17 2.17 -1.82
C HIS A 2 8.04 2.66 -2.71
N VAL A 3 6.82 2.20 -2.43
CA VAL A 3 5.62 2.71 -3.08
C VAL A 3 4.62 3.17 -2.03
N LEU A 4 4.06 4.35 -2.26
CA LEU A 4 2.95 4.90 -1.51
C LEU A 4 1.66 4.52 -2.22
N ILE A 5 0.80 3.79 -1.51
CA ILE A 5 -0.48 3.32 -2.02
C ILE A 5 -1.59 3.82 -1.08
N ALA A 6 -2.59 4.47 -1.67
CA ALA A 6 -3.83 4.77 -0.98
C ALA A 6 -4.79 3.58 -1.14
N VAL A 7 -5.26 3.04 -0.02
CA VAL A 7 -6.17 1.88 0.00
C VAL A 7 -7.45 2.24 0.74
N ARG A 8 -8.58 1.93 0.12
CA ARG A 8 -9.89 1.95 0.79
C ARG A 8 -10.31 0.53 1.07
N PHE A 9 -10.63 0.24 2.32
CA PHE A 9 -11.12 -1.08 2.73
C PHE A 9 -12.64 -1.09 2.79
N VAL A 10 -13.24 -2.28 2.71
CA VAL A 10 -14.65 -2.47 3.03
C VAL A 10 -14.87 -2.07 4.50
N PRO A 11 -15.94 -1.33 4.81
CA PRO A 11 -16.28 -0.96 6.18
C PRO A 11 -16.24 -2.16 7.14
N ASP A 12 -15.89 -1.89 8.40
CA ASP A 12 -15.77 -2.90 9.48
C ASP A 12 -14.67 -3.96 9.33
N THR A 13 -14.02 -4.08 8.17
CA THR A 13 -12.88 -5.01 7.95
C THR A 13 -11.51 -4.33 7.94
N ALA A 14 -11.49 -3.00 7.89
CA ALA A 14 -10.30 -2.19 7.63
C ALA A 14 -9.12 -2.50 8.55
N LEU A 15 -9.35 -2.63 9.86
CA LEU A 15 -8.26 -2.88 10.83
C LEU A 15 -7.66 -4.29 10.71
N GLU A 16 -8.47 -5.29 10.39
CA GLU A 16 -7.99 -6.66 10.20
C GLU A 16 -7.13 -6.74 8.93
N GLU A 17 -7.64 -6.22 7.82
CA GLU A 17 -6.94 -6.21 6.54
C GLU A 17 -5.67 -5.38 6.60
N LEU A 18 -5.74 -4.20 7.22
CA LEU A 18 -4.57 -3.35 7.42
C LEU A 18 -3.48 -4.11 8.18
N ASN A 19 -3.80 -4.70 9.33
CA ASN A 19 -2.83 -5.49 10.08
C ASN A 19 -2.25 -6.65 9.26
N GLY A 20 -3.08 -7.28 8.43
CA GLY A 20 -2.67 -8.30 7.47
C GLY A 20 -1.63 -7.77 6.49
N LEU A 21 -1.87 -6.61 5.88
CA LEU A 21 -0.96 -5.98 4.92
C LEU A 21 0.35 -5.53 5.56
N LEU A 22 0.28 -4.88 6.73
CA LEU A 22 1.47 -4.45 7.48
C LEU A 22 2.39 -5.63 7.80
N ARG A 23 1.82 -6.78 8.17
CA ARG A 23 2.61 -7.99 8.48
C ARG A 23 3.11 -8.73 7.26
N ARG A 24 2.25 -8.95 6.26
CA ARG A 24 2.58 -9.77 5.07
C ARG A 24 3.57 -9.08 4.16
N HIS A 25 3.46 -7.76 4.01
CA HIS A 25 4.25 -6.98 3.06
C HIS A 25 5.26 -6.05 3.74
N GLY A 26 5.37 -6.09 5.08
CA GLY A 26 6.22 -5.15 5.82
C GLY A 26 5.81 -3.69 5.61
N ALA A 27 4.54 -3.46 5.26
CA ALA A 27 4.03 -2.12 4.99
C ALA A 27 3.94 -1.31 6.29
N VAL A 28 3.95 0.02 6.16
CA VAL A 28 3.74 0.94 7.28
C VAL A 28 2.61 1.92 6.98
N VAL A 29 1.92 2.36 8.03
CA VAL A 29 0.89 3.40 7.91
C VAL A 29 1.59 4.76 7.90
N VAL A 30 1.49 5.46 6.77
CA VAL A 30 2.00 6.84 6.64
C VAL A 30 0.95 7.84 7.11
N ARG A 31 -0.32 7.57 6.79
CA ARG A 31 -1.44 8.38 7.24
C ARG A 31 -2.67 7.50 7.49
N GLY A 32 -3.38 7.82 8.57
CA GLY A 32 -4.71 7.26 8.84
C GLY A 32 -5.75 7.64 7.77
N PRO A 33 -7.01 7.23 7.94
CA PRO A 33 -8.05 7.40 6.94
C PRO A 33 -8.32 8.88 6.66
N ASP A 34 -8.42 9.24 5.38
CA ASP A 34 -8.93 10.55 4.94
C ASP A 34 -10.47 10.61 5.04
N VAL A 35 -11.07 11.71 4.57
CA VAL A 35 -12.54 11.90 4.56
C VAL A 35 -13.29 10.89 3.69
N ASN A 36 -12.59 10.09 2.88
CA ASN A 36 -13.14 9.04 2.03
C ASN A 36 -12.75 7.64 2.53
N ASP A 37 -12.29 7.51 3.77
CA ASP A 37 -11.84 6.27 4.41
C ASP A 37 -10.61 5.63 3.73
N ARG A 38 -9.80 6.43 3.03
CA ARG A 38 -8.57 5.94 2.39
C ARG A 38 -7.37 6.07 3.31
N TRP A 39 -6.69 4.96 3.51
CA TRP A 39 -5.45 4.86 4.26
C TRP A 39 -4.26 5.03 3.33
N LEU A 40 -3.26 5.80 3.75
CA LEU A 40 -2.00 5.91 3.00
C LEU A 40 -0.97 4.96 3.61
N LEU A 41 -0.55 3.98 2.82
CA LEU A 41 0.39 2.95 3.20
C LEU A 41 1.66 3.07 2.37
N GLU A 42 2.80 2.82 3.00
CA GLU A 42 4.08 2.68 2.32
C GLU A 42 4.52 1.21 2.33
N PHE A 43 4.85 0.69 1.17
CA PHE A 43 5.31 -0.68 0.97
C PHE A 43 6.76 -0.68 0.52
N PRO A 44 7.64 -1.46 1.15
CA PRO A 44 8.96 -1.76 0.58
C PRO A 44 8.80 -2.64 -0.66
N LEU A 45 9.54 -2.30 -1.72
CA LEU A 45 9.62 -3.04 -2.97
C LEU A 45 11.07 -3.43 -3.27
N ALA A 46 11.25 -4.64 -3.83
CA ALA A 46 12.55 -5.07 -4.33
C ALA A 46 12.84 -4.41 -5.68
N ASP A 47 11.83 -4.29 -6.55
CA ASP A 47 11.91 -3.61 -7.85
C ASP A 47 10.64 -2.78 -8.16
N ASN A 48 10.68 -1.93 -9.18
CA ASN A 48 9.56 -1.11 -9.64
C ASN A 48 8.43 -1.93 -10.26
N ASP A 49 8.75 -3.06 -10.91
CA ASP A 49 7.74 -3.98 -11.45
C ASP A 49 6.86 -4.58 -10.33
N ASP A 50 7.39 -4.67 -9.11
CA ASP A 50 6.65 -5.14 -7.94
C ASP A 50 5.52 -4.17 -7.55
N ALA A 51 5.62 -2.88 -7.88
CA ALA A 51 4.57 -1.91 -7.56
C ALA A 51 3.26 -2.24 -8.29
N ALA A 52 3.36 -2.59 -9.58
CA ALA A 52 2.20 -2.96 -10.39
C ALA A 52 1.62 -4.30 -9.94
N MET A 53 2.48 -5.28 -9.62
CA MET A 53 2.05 -6.58 -9.09
C MET A 53 1.38 -6.46 -7.73
N LEU A 54 1.94 -5.64 -6.83
CA LEU A 54 1.37 -5.36 -5.52
C LEU A 54 0.00 -4.71 -5.67
N ARG A 55 -0.11 -3.67 -6.51
CA ARG A 55 -1.42 -3.04 -6.80
C ARG A 55 -2.43 -4.07 -7.30
N ALA A 56 -2.07 -4.87 -8.31
CA ALA A 56 -2.97 -5.89 -8.86
C ALA A 56 -3.35 -6.97 -7.84
N SER A 57 -2.48 -7.27 -6.87
CA SER A 57 -2.77 -8.19 -5.77
C SER A 57 -3.75 -7.56 -4.77
N LEU A 58 -3.60 -6.27 -4.46
CA LEU A 58 -4.49 -5.54 -3.56
C LEU A 58 -5.88 -5.36 -4.18
N GLU A 59 -5.97 -5.07 -5.48
CA GLU A 59 -7.25 -4.94 -6.21
C GLU A 59 -8.04 -6.25 -6.27
N LYS A 60 -7.37 -7.39 -6.11
CA LYS A 60 -8.02 -8.71 -6.01
C LYS A 60 -8.51 -9.03 -4.59
N GLY A 61 -8.16 -8.21 -3.60
CA GLY A 61 -8.60 -8.40 -2.22
C GLY A 61 -10.09 -8.14 -2.12
N GLU A 62 -10.88 -9.14 -1.73
CA GLU A 62 -12.35 -9.04 -1.60
C GLU A 62 -12.82 -7.97 -0.60
N ARG A 63 -11.90 -7.53 0.27
CA ARG A 63 -12.15 -6.53 1.33
C ARG A 63 -11.50 -5.18 1.03
N ILE A 64 -11.07 -4.96 -0.20
CA ILE A 64 -10.49 -3.70 -0.68
C ILE A 64 -11.42 -3.12 -1.74
N GLU A 65 -11.91 -1.91 -1.50
CA GLU A 65 -12.82 -1.20 -2.42
C GLU A 65 -12.06 -0.41 -3.48
N SER A 66 -10.88 0.14 -3.15
CA SER A 66 -10.06 0.89 -4.10
C SER A 66 -8.58 0.87 -3.72
N VAL A 67 -7.73 0.96 -4.75
CA VAL A 67 -6.27 1.01 -4.63
C VAL A 67 -5.72 2.00 -5.63
N ASP A 68 -4.99 3.01 -5.15
CA ASP A 68 -4.33 4.02 -5.98
C ASP A 68 -2.84 4.09 -5.64
N ILE A 69 -1.98 3.99 -6.64
CA ILE A 69 -0.55 4.31 -6.46
C ILE A 69 -0.43 5.84 -6.42
N VAL A 70 0.03 6.36 -5.29
CA VAL A 70 0.20 7.80 -5.07
C VAL A 70 1.57 8.27 -5.52
N ALA A 71 2.62 7.50 -5.20
CA ALA A 71 3.98 7.79 -5.61
C ALA A 71 4.85 6.54 -5.55
N THR A 72 5.88 6.49 -6.38
CA THR A 72 6.97 5.51 -6.32
C THR A 72 8.26 6.26 -5.98
N HIS A 73 8.91 5.86 -4.89
CA HIS A 73 10.20 6.42 -4.50
C HIS A 73 11.28 5.35 -4.69
N THR A 74 12.13 5.58 -5.68
CA THR A 74 13.36 4.82 -5.86
C THR A 74 14.43 5.54 -5.04
N GLU A 75 14.86 4.98 -3.92
CA GLU A 75 16.15 5.37 -3.36
C GLU A 75 17.21 4.85 -4.33
N THR A 76 17.54 5.65 -5.34
CA THR A 76 18.82 5.51 -6.04
C THR A 76 19.86 5.80 -4.98
N ASN A 77 20.39 4.73 -4.37
CA ASN A 77 21.60 4.80 -3.59
C ASN A 77 22.74 5.10 -4.57
N SER A 78 22.83 6.37 -4.97
CA SER A 78 24.02 6.93 -5.60
C SER A 78 25.09 7.00 -4.52
N ALA A 79 25.67 5.85 -4.19
CA ALA A 79 26.93 5.80 -3.49
C ALA A 79 27.98 6.39 -4.46
N GLU A 80 28.47 7.56 -4.10
CA GLU A 80 29.64 8.24 -4.68
C GLU A 80 30.88 7.35 -4.73
#